data_AF-A0A8S9YUZ8-F1
#
_entry.id   AF-A0A8S9YUZ8-F1
#
_cell.length_a   1.000
_cell.length_b   1.000
_cell.length_c   1.000
_cell.angle_alpha   90.00
_cell.angle_beta   90.00
_cell.angle_gamma   90.00
#
_symmetry.space_group_name_H-M   'P 1'
#
loop_
_entity.id
_entity.type
_entity.pdbx_description
1 polymer ?
#
loop_
_entity_poly.entity_id
_entity_poly.type
_entity_poly.pdbx_seq_one_letter_code
_entity_poly.pdbx_strand_id
1 'polypeptide(L)'
;MPVSQENNGGFWNTPKVVYSEQTKAIIKDLIRESNVANSYRQKINSQMSKGEALNVSANNDNQTTNKRTNKRTSLKKTTRCYRPGRRPRNAILNALDDEPPYRPPPVPKHAGVVEKTRLAHLMAYGEEPKSRTSDPRRLENGRFAFLRRRLQGSRKLGPHGTEEDDPCTDEDRFTEPGT
;
A
#
# COMPACT_ATOMS: atom_id res chain seq x y z
N MET A 1 52.87 15.39 -25.90
CA MET A 1 52.31 14.37 -26.82
C MET A 1 51.60 13.32 -25.98
N PRO A 2 50.26 13.27 -25.91
CA PRO A 2 49.58 12.20 -25.20
C PRO A 2 49.61 10.91 -26.04
N VAL A 3 49.98 9.81 -25.39
CA VAL A 3 50.22 8.49 -25.98
C VAL A 3 48.89 7.83 -26.34
N SER A 4 48.74 7.45 -27.61
CA SER A 4 47.63 6.66 -28.13
C SER A 4 47.65 5.27 -27.50
N GLN A 5 46.63 4.93 -26.72
CA GLN A 5 46.47 3.58 -26.20
C GLN A 5 45.80 2.72 -27.28
N GLU A 6 46.58 1.84 -27.91
CA GLU A 6 46.08 0.90 -28.91
C GLU A 6 45.12 -0.12 -28.25
N ASN A 7 43.87 -0.07 -28.68
CA ASN A 7 42.79 -0.91 -28.20
C ASN A 7 42.74 -2.19 -29.03
N ASN A 8 43.36 -3.27 -28.55
CA ASN A 8 43.13 -4.61 -29.09
C ASN A 8 41.64 -4.99 -28.89
N GLY A 9 40.93 -5.14 -30.00
CA GLY A 9 39.47 -5.27 -30.06
C GLY A 9 38.95 -6.64 -29.61
N GLY A 10 38.16 -6.64 -28.54
CA GLY A 10 37.18 -7.69 -28.23
C GLY A 10 35.78 -7.10 -28.23
N PHE A 11 34.74 -7.93 -28.32
CA PHE A 11 33.32 -7.50 -28.34
C PHE A 11 32.91 -6.58 -27.16
N TRP A 12 33.68 -6.60 -26.07
CA TRP A 12 33.50 -5.77 -24.88
C TRP A 12 34.37 -4.50 -24.84
N ASN A 13 35.08 -4.18 -25.92
CA ASN A 13 35.91 -2.98 -25.99
C ASN A 13 35.04 -1.77 -26.35
N THR A 14 34.14 -1.39 -25.42
CA THR A 14 33.37 -0.16 -25.54
C THR A 14 34.25 1.04 -25.19
N PRO A 15 34.12 2.17 -25.92
CA PRO A 15 34.91 3.36 -25.63
C PRO A 15 34.62 3.84 -24.20
N LYS A 16 35.67 4.09 -23.42
CA LYS A 16 35.53 4.65 -22.07
C LYS A 16 34.90 6.03 -22.18
N VAL A 17 33.72 6.20 -21.60
CA VAL A 17 33.02 7.48 -21.57
C VAL A 17 33.84 8.46 -20.72
N VAL A 18 34.25 9.58 -21.34
CA VAL A 18 34.98 10.65 -20.65
C VAL A 18 33.98 11.60 -20.01
N TYR A 19 33.75 11.42 -18.72
CA TYR A 19 32.87 12.28 -17.94
C TYR A 19 33.53 13.62 -17.58
N SER A 20 32.72 14.67 -17.42
CA SER A 20 33.13 15.93 -16.79
C SER A 20 33.54 15.70 -15.33
N GLU A 21 34.35 16.61 -14.76
CA GLU A 21 34.82 16.46 -13.37
C GLU A 21 33.67 16.45 -12.36
N GLN A 22 32.65 17.28 -12.58
CA GLN A 22 31.44 17.31 -11.75
C GLN A 22 30.72 15.96 -11.76
N THR A 23 30.53 15.35 -12.94
CA THR A 23 29.89 14.04 -13.04
C THR A 23 30.74 12.94 -12.40
N LYS A 24 32.07 12.99 -12.52
CA LYS A 24 32.97 12.04 -11.83
C LYS A 24 32.83 12.12 -10.31
N ALA A 25 32.70 13.33 -9.75
CA ALA A 25 32.50 13.52 -8.32
C ALA A 25 31.17 12.90 -7.85
N ILE A 26 30.08 13.20 -8.55
CA ILE A 26 28.75 12.64 -8.27
C ILE A 26 28.77 11.11 -8.32
N ILE A 27 29.36 10.52 -9.36
CA ILE A 27 29.45 9.05 -9.50
C ILE A 27 30.22 8.44 -8.32
N LYS A 28 31.32 9.07 -7.89
CA LYS A 28 32.10 8.59 -6.73
C LYS A 28 31.28 8.63 -5.45
N ASP A 29 30.50 9.68 -5.24
CA ASP A 29 29.67 9.79 -4.04
C ASP A 29 28.53 8.76 -4.06
N LEU A 30 27.88 8.56 -5.21
CA LEU A 30 26.88 7.49 -5.39
C LEU A 30 27.46 6.09 -5.12
N ILE A 31 28.67 5.80 -5.61
CA ILE A 31 29.35 4.52 -5.34
C ILE A 31 29.63 4.38 -3.84
N ARG A 32 30.10 5.45 -3.18
CA ARG A 32 30.39 5.45 -1.75
C ARG A 32 29.13 5.16 -0.93
N GLU A 33 28.04 5.84 -1.25
CA GLU A 33 26.73 5.63 -0.60
C GLU A 33 26.19 4.21 -0.85
N SER A 34 26.31 3.71 -2.09
CA SER A 34 25.93 2.34 -2.45
C SER A 34 26.70 1.29 -1.65
N ASN A 35 28.01 1.49 -1.45
CA ASN A 35 28.85 0.57 -0.68
C ASN A 35 28.45 0.50 0.80
N VAL A 36 28.06 1.63 1.41
CA VAL A 36 27.56 1.65 2.79
C VAL A 36 26.27 0.84 2.91
N ALA A 37 25.34 1.03 1.97
CA ALA A 37 24.09 0.28 1.93
C ALA A 37 24.32 -1.23 1.72
N ASN A 38 25.26 -1.60 0.84
CA ASN A 38 25.61 -2.99 0.57
C ASN A 38 26.23 -3.68 1.79
N SER A 39 27.12 -3.01 2.53
CA SER A 39 27.69 -3.56 3.76
C SER A 39 26.60 -3.85 4.81
N TYR A 40 25.63 -2.95 4.96
CA TYR A 40 24.51 -3.17 5.88
C TYR A 40 23.63 -4.36 5.46
N ARG A 41 23.33 -4.48 4.17
CA ARG A 41 22.60 -5.63 3.61
C ARG A 41 23.32 -6.95 3.88
N GLN A 42 24.64 -7.00 3.66
CA GLN A 42 25.43 -8.21 3.96
C GLN A 42 25.38 -8.57 5.45
N LYS A 43 25.48 -7.59 6.34
CA LYS A 43 25.35 -7.82 7.79
C LYS A 43 23.98 -8.38 8.15
N ILE A 44 22.89 -7.80 7.66
CA ILE A 44 21.53 -8.31 7.87
C ILE A 44 21.41 -9.75 7.37
N ASN A 45 21.84 -10.01 6.13
CA ASN A 45 21.73 -11.35 5.56
C ASN A 45 22.54 -12.39 6.36
N SER A 46 23.72 -12.00 6.85
CA SER A 46 24.54 -12.86 7.70
C SER A 46 23.85 -13.17 9.04
N GLN A 47 23.22 -12.17 9.67
CA GLN A 47 22.47 -12.34 10.93
C GLN A 47 21.24 -13.24 10.71
N MET A 48 20.49 -13.00 9.64
CA MET A 48 19.33 -13.83 9.26
C MET A 48 19.75 -15.29 9.02
N SER A 49 20.85 -15.52 8.30
CA SER A 49 21.35 -16.87 8.03
C SER A 49 21.78 -17.62 9.29
N LYS A 50 22.26 -16.89 10.32
CA LYS A 50 22.66 -17.45 11.62
C LYS A 50 21.48 -17.61 12.59
N GLY A 51 20.30 -17.11 12.24
CA GLY A 51 19.14 -17.06 13.14
C GLY A 51 19.32 -16.10 14.32
N GLU A 52 20.24 -15.14 14.21
CA GLU A 52 20.45 -14.10 15.21
C GLU A 52 19.34 -13.02 15.09
N ALA A 53 18.97 -12.42 16.22
CA ALA A 53 17.99 -11.34 16.22
C ALA A 53 18.56 -10.12 15.48
N LEU A 54 17.77 -9.54 14.58
CA LEU A 54 18.15 -8.31 13.87
C LEU A 54 18.27 -7.15 14.86
N ASN A 55 19.29 -6.32 14.69
CA ASN A 55 19.46 -5.11 15.49
C ASN A 55 18.35 -4.10 15.16
N VAL A 56 17.29 -4.08 15.98
CA VAL A 56 16.16 -3.13 15.86
C VAL A 56 16.58 -1.70 16.24
N SER A 57 17.78 -1.52 16.81
CA SER A 57 18.30 -0.23 17.23
C SER A 57 19.12 0.45 16.14
N ALA A 58 18.44 0.92 15.09
CA ALA A 58 18.96 1.98 14.24
C ALA A 58 17.88 3.06 14.18
N ASN A 59 18.03 4.10 14.99
CA ASN A 59 17.23 5.34 15.06
C ASN A 59 16.05 5.38 16.06
N ASN A 60 16.33 5.26 17.36
CA ASN A 60 15.48 5.88 18.39
C ASN A 60 16.25 6.72 19.44
N ASP A 61 17.55 6.96 19.26
CA ASP A 61 18.37 7.66 20.26
C ASP A 61 18.15 9.19 20.31
N ASN A 62 17.24 9.74 19.50
CA ASN A 62 16.87 11.16 19.55
C ASN A 62 15.42 11.43 20.01
N GLN A 63 14.68 10.42 20.47
CA GLN A 63 13.49 10.71 21.26
C GLN A 63 13.91 10.91 22.70
N THR A 64 14.10 12.18 23.07
CA THR A 64 14.08 12.65 24.45
C THR A 64 12.76 12.19 25.08
N THR A 65 12.77 11.00 25.69
CA THR A 65 11.64 10.53 26.47
C THR A 65 11.52 11.43 27.67
N ASN A 66 10.63 12.42 27.60
CA ASN A 66 10.05 13.05 28.77
C ASN A 66 9.37 11.94 29.59
N LYS A 67 10.12 11.34 30.51
CA LYS A 67 9.64 10.37 31.48
C LYS A 67 8.67 11.10 32.41
N ARG A 68 7.40 11.21 31.98
CA ARG A 68 6.31 11.47 32.91
C ARG A 68 6.25 10.28 33.86
N THR A 69 6.72 10.49 35.09
CA THR A 69 6.58 9.55 36.20
C THR A 69 5.10 9.46 36.57
N ASN A 70 4.34 8.63 35.84
CA ASN A 70 3.01 8.26 36.29
C ASN A 70 3.17 7.32 37.49
N LYS A 71 2.79 7.86 38.65
CA LYS A 71 2.71 7.13 39.92
C LYS A 71 1.82 5.91 39.71
N ARG A 72 2.39 4.76 40.04
CA ARG A 72 1.78 3.43 40.02
C ARG A 72 0.48 3.42 40.80
N THR A 73 -0.63 3.16 40.14
CA THR A 73 -1.76 2.47 40.77
C THR A 73 -1.51 0.97 40.62
N SER A 74 -1.58 0.26 41.74
CA SER A 74 -1.30 -1.17 41.86
C SER A 74 -2.36 -2.00 41.14
N LEU A 75 -2.15 -2.26 39.84
CA LEU A 75 -2.89 -3.31 39.15
C LEU A 75 -2.35 -4.69 39.58
N LYS A 76 -3.31 -5.51 40.02
CA LYS A 76 -3.16 -6.84 40.58
C LYS A 76 -2.30 -7.73 39.66
N LYS A 77 -1.32 -8.40 40.26
CA LYS A 77 -0.48 -9.44 39.63
C LYS A 77 -1.33 -10.67 39.32
N THR A 78 -1.92 -10.76 38.13
CA THR A 78 -2.32 -12.03 37.50
C THR A 78 -2.23 -11.81 35.99
N THR A 79 -1.15 -12.19 35.35
CA THR A 79 -1.10 -13.46 34.63
C THR A 79 0.36 -13.80 34.41
N ARG A 80 0.71 -15.06 34.67
CA ARG A 80 2.06 -15.57 34.52
C ARG A 80 2.61 -15.19 33.15
N CYS A 81 3.86 -14.74 33.17
CA CYS A 81 4.77 -14.65 32.04
C CYS A 81 4.43 -15.72 30.97
N TYR A 82 3.74 -15.31 29.91
CA TYR A 82 3.60 -16.13 28.70
C TYR A 82 4.93 -16.06 27.96
N ARG A 83 5.96 -16.70 28.52
CA ARG A 83 7.10 -17.08 27.70
C ARG A 83 6.57 -18.20 26.80
N PRO A 84 6.71 -18.10 25.47
CA PRO A 84 6.40 -19.24 24.60
C PRO A 84 7.38 -20.37 24.95
N GLY A 85 6.97 -21.25 25.86
CA GLY A 85 7.68 -22.46 26.20
C GLY A 85 7.50 -23.50 25.11
N ARG A 86 8.45 -24.43 24.98
CA ARG A 86 8.30 -25.59 24.10
C ARG A 86 7.08 -26.40 24.54
N ARG A 87 6.15 -26.65 23.61
CA ARG A 87 4.98 -27.51 23.85
C ARG A 87 5.45 -28.97 24.00
N PRO A 88 4.87 -29.77 24.91
CA PRO A 88 5.18 -31.19 25.01
C PRO A 88 4.72 -31.93 23.74
N ARG A 89 5.42 -33.01 23.37
CA ARG A 89 5.17 -33.78 22.13
C ARG A 89 3.70 -34.17 21.96
N ASN A 90 3.07 -34.63 23.03
CA ASN A 90 1.67 -35.08 22.99
C ASN A 90 0.70 -33.93 22.67
N ALA A 91 0.99 -32.71 23.14
CA ALA A 91 0.15 -31.55 22.84
C ALA A 91 0.30 -31.08 21.37
N ILE A 92 1.43 -31.37 20.74
CA ILE A 92 1.65 -31.08 19.31
C ILE A 92 0.89 -32.08 18.45
N LEU A 93 0.97 -33.37 18.79
CA LEU A 93 0.29 -34.43 18.05
C LEU A 93 -1.24 -34.26 18.09
N ASN A 94 -1.80 -34.01 19.28
CA ASN A 94 -3.24 -33.83 19.41
C ASN A 94 -3.77 -32.57 18.68
N ALA A 95 -2.97 -31.50 18.61
CA ALA A 95 -3.38 -30.27 17.92
C ALA A 95 -3.38 -30.41 16.39
N LEU A 96 -2.69 -31.42 15.84
CA LEU A 96 -2.61 -31.66 14.41
C LEU A 96 -3.88 -32.34 13.87
N ASP A 97 -4.52 -33.15 14.71
CA ASP A 97 -5.73 -33.90 14.35
C ASP A 97 -7.00 -33.03 14.40
N ASP A 98 -6.98 -31.95 15.17
CA ASP A 98 -8.15 -31.08 15.44
C ASP A 98 -8.25 -29.86 14.51
N GLU A 99 -7.27 -29.59 13.64
CA GLU A 99 -7.30 -28.37 12.81
C GLU A 99 -8.11 -28.61 11.52
N PRO A 100 -9.33 -28.06 11.40
CA PRO A 100 -10.07 -28.16 10.15
C PRO A 100 -9.29 -27.47 9.04
N PRO A 101 -9.43 -27.90 7.77
CA PRO A 101 -8.78 -27.25 6.64
C PRO A 101 -9.05 -25.75 6.69
N TYR A 102 -7.98 -24.94 6.67
CA TYR A 102 -8.09 -23.49 6.75
C TYR A 102 -9.11 -22.98 5.72
N ARG A 103 -10.18 -22.36 6.21
CA ARG A 103 -11.16 -21.66 5.38
C ARG A 103 -11.01 -20.17 5.67
N PRO A 104 -10.66 -19.35 4.67
CA PRO A 104 -10.68 -17.91 4.86
C PRO A 104 -12.11 -17.49 5.26
N PRO A 105 -12.25 -16.51 6.17
CA PRO A 105 -13.56 -15.99 6.51
C PRO A 105 -14.27 -15.46 5.25
N PRO A 106 -15.61 -15.56 5.18
CA PRO A 106 -16.35 -15.05 4.03
C PRO A 106 -16.05 -13.58 3.82
N VAL A 107 -15.83 -13.22 2.56
CA VAL A 107 -15.49 -11.87 2.13
C VAL A 107 -16.56 -10.89 2.66
N PRO A 108 -16.18 -9.83 3.40
CA PRO A 108 -17.14 -8.86 3.92
C PRO A 108 -17.99 -8.26 2.80
N LYS A 109 -19.27 -7.96 3.06
CA LYS A 109 -20.19 -7.37 2.05
C LYS A 109 -19.68 -6.05 1.45
N HIS A 110 -18.76 -5.38 2.13
CA HIS A 110 -18.14 -4.12 1.70
C HIS A 110 -16.84 -4.30 0.92
N ALA A 111 -16.34 -5.53 0.75
CA ALA A 111 -15.13 -5.85 0.01
C ALA A 111 -15.33 -5.85 -1.52
N GLY A 112 -16.16 -4.92 -2.00
CA GLY A 112 -16.34 -4.66 -3.42
C GLY A 112 -15.21 -3.81 -4.02
N VAL A 113 -15.49 -3.21 -5.17
CA VAL A 113 -14.55 -2.34 -5.91
C VAL A 113 -14.03 -1.17 -5.05
N VAL A 114 -14.85 -0.67 -4.12
CA VAL A 114 -14.49 0.44 -3.23
C VAL A 114 -13.38 0.05 -2.25
N GLU A 115 -13.48 -1.10 -1.59
CA GLU A 115 -12.45 -1.55 -0.66
C GLU A 115 -11.17 -1.93 -1.39
N LYS A 116 -11.30 -2.53 -2.60
CA LYS A 116 -10.14 -2.82 -3.46
C LYS A 116 -9.35 -1.56 -3.81
N THR A 117 -10.04 -0.48 -4.18
CA THR A 117 -9.39 0.79 -4.53
C THR A 117 -8.81 1.50 -3.30
N ARG A 118 -9.48 1.39 -2.14
CA ARG A 118 -8.97 1.87 -0.85
C ARG A 118 -7.68 1.16 -0.45
N LEU A 119 -7.68 -0.17 -0.47
CA LEU A 119 -6.50 -0.98 -0.15
C LEU A 119 -5.34 -0.72 -1.12
N ALA A 120 -5.63 -0.60 -2.42
CA ALA A 120 -4.61 -0.26 -3.42
C ALA A 120 -3.94 1.09 -3.13
N HIS A 121 -4.71 2.11 -2.74
CA HIS A 121 -4.15 3.41 -2.33
C HIS A 121 -3.29 3.28 -1.07
N LEU A 122 -3.77 2.56 -0.07
CA LEU A 122 -3.03 2.34 1.17
C LEU A 122 -1.70 1.62 0.90
N MET A 123 -1.67 0.64 0.00
CA MET A 123 -0.43 -0.06 -0.37
C MET A 123 0.52 0.81 -1.19
N ALA A 124 0.00 1.63 -2.11
CA ALA A 124 0.82 2.47 -2.97
C ALA A 124 1.44 3.67 -2.23
N TYR A 125 0.67 4.29 -1.33
CA TYR A 125 1.03 5.57 -0.71
C TYR A 125 1.15 5.52 0.82
N GLY A 126 0.77 4.42 1.46
CA GLY A 126 0.81 4.29 2.93
C GLY A 126 -0.24 5.11 3.68
N GLU A 127 -1.16 5.78 2.98
CA GLU A 127 -2.22 6.61 3.56
C GLU A 127 -3.59 6.14 3.07
N GLU A 128 -4.59 6.16 3.95
CA GLU A 128 -5.97 5.90 3.53
C GLU A 128 -6.50 7.04 2.64
N PRO A 129 -7.23 6.72 1.56
CA PRO A 129 -7.85 7.75 0.73
C PRO A 129 -8.84 8.53 1.59
N LYS A 130 -8.55 9.81 1.82
CA LYS A 130 -9.48 10.74 2.46
C LYS A 130 -10.79 10.68 1.67
N SER A 131 -11.88 10.30 2.34
CA SER A 131 -13.20 10.40 1.76
C SER A 131 -13.35 11.85 1.32
N ARG A 132 -13.31 12.08 0.01
CA ARG A 132 -13.70 13.38 -0.51
C ARG A 132 -15.16 13.51 -0.08
N THR A 133 -15.41 14.32 0.92
CA THR A 133 -16.74 14.90 1.10
C THR A 133 -17.07 15.44 -0.27
N SER A 134 -18.01 14.77 -0.95
CA SER A 134 -18.54 15.24 -2.23
C SER A 134 -19.35 16.48 -1.89
N ASP A 135 -18.66 17.57 -1.56
CA ASP A 135 -19.28 18.85 -1.36
C ASP A 135 -19.86 19.20 -2.74
N PRO A 136 -21.19 19.17 -2.91
CA PRO A 136 -21.81 19.30 -4.23
C PRO A 136 -21.48 20.65 -4.88
N ARG A 137 -20.95 21.60 -4.10
CA ARG A 137 -20.48 22.91 -4.55
C ARG A 137 -19.07 22.91 -5.15
N ARG A 138 -18.28 21.84 -4.93
CA ARG A 138 -16.86 21.76 -5.35
C ARG A 138 -16.64 21.01 -6.67
N LEU A 139 -17.69 20.38 -7.21
CA LEU A 139 -17.69 19.67 -8.50
C LEU A 139 -18.35 20.46 -9.65
N GLU A 140 -18.68 21.73 -9.42
CA GLU A 140 -19.18 22.64 -10.45
C GLU A 140 -17.99 23.15 -11.30
N ASN A 141 -17.31 22.25 -12.02
CA ASN A 141 -16.51 22.68 -13.16
C ASN A 141 -17.50 23.29 -14.15
N GLY A 142 -17.53 24.62 -14.27
CA GLY A 142 -18.52 25.37 -15.06
C GLY A 142 -18.72 24.86 -16.51
N ARG A 143 -17.76 24.09 -17.04
CA ARG A 143 -17.85 23.35 -18.32
C ARG A 143 -19.04 22.40 -18.38
N PHE A 144 -19.45 21.76 -17.28
CA PHE A 144 -20.58 20.82 -17.27
C PHE A 144 -21.87 21.42 -16.70
N ALA A 145 -21.82 22.62 -16.12
CA ALA A 145 -22.98 23.31 -15.57
C ALA A 145 -24.03 23.61 -16.66
N PHE A 146 -23.57 24.01 -17.85
CA PHE A 146 -24.42 24.20 -19.04
C PHE A 146 -25.14 22.91 -19.45
N LEU A 147 -24.42 21.78 -19.45
CA LEU A 147 -24.97 20.48 -19.84
C LEU A 147 -26.02 20.01 -18.82
N ARG A 148 -25.79 20.24 -17.54
CA ARG A 148 -26.73 19.93 -16.46
C ARG A 148 -27.98 20.80 -16.50
N ARG A 149 -27.85 22.10 -16.77
CA ARG A 149 -29.00 23.02 -16.96
C ARG A 149 -29.84 22.65 -18.19
N ARG A 150 -29.21 22.11 -19.23
CA ARG A 150 -29.89 21.62 -20.44
C ARG A 150 -30.57 20.27 -20.24
N LEU A 151 -29.96 19.35 -19.49
CA LEU A 151 -30.55 18.06 -19.11
C LEU A 151 -31.68 18.20 -18.08
N GLN A 152 -31.56 19.15 -17.14
CA GLN A 152 -32.60 19.48 -16.15
C GLN A 152 -33.59 20.52 -16.69
N GLY A 153 -33.85 20.49 -18.00
CA GLY A 153 -34.71 21.43 -18.71
C GLY A 153 -35.94 21.84 -17.90
N SER A 154 -36.10 23.15 -17.73
CA SER A 154 -37.34 23.88 -17.45
C SER A 154 -38.55 23.05 -17.00
N ARG A 155 -38.64 22.74 -15.71
CA ARG A 155 -39.96 22.63 -15.07
C ARG A 155 -40.52 24.04 -14.94
N LYS A 156 -41.18 24.53 -16.00
CA LYS A 156 -42.11 25.66 -15.88
C LYS A 156 -43.24 25.18 -14.96
N LEU A 157 -43.28 25.71 -13.74
CA LEU A 157 -44.49 25.67 -12.92
C LEU A 157 -45.49 26.62 -13.57
N GLY A 158 -46.34 26.08 -14.45
CA GLY A 158 -47.57 26.73 -14.91
C GLY A 158 -48.73 26.34 -13.98
N PRO A 159 -49.73 27.23 -13.80
CA PRO A 159 -50.84 26.96 -12.89
C PRO A 159 -51.89 26.07 -13.57
N HIS A 160 -52.43 25.14 -12.78
CA HIS A 160 -53.74 24.47 -12.95
C HIS A 160 -53.93 23.48 -14.12
N GLY A 161 -54.23 22.22 -13.77
CA GLY A 161 -55.16 21.35 -14.52
C GLY A 161 -54.61 20.06 -15.17
N THR A 162 -54.98 18.93 -14.57
CA THR A 162 -55.44 17.63 -15.15
C THR A 162 -54.51 16.68 -15.92
N GLU A 163 -54.57 15.42 -15.46
CA GLU A 163 -54.47 14.10 -16.16
C GLU A 163 -53.06 13.60 -16.53
N GLU A 164 -52.52 12.60 -15.81
CA GLU A 164 -52.63 11.13 -16.02
C GLU A 164 -51.98 10.70 -17.34
N ASP A 165 -50.84 9.99 -17.27
CA ASP A 165 -50.50 8.83 -18.12
C ASP A 165 -49.16 8.19 -17.69
N ASP A 166 -49.21 6.85 -17.68
CA ASP A 166 -48.39 5.86 -16.97
C ASP A 166 -46.90 5.69 -17.39
N PRO A 167 -46.08 5.03 -16.54
CA PRO A 167 -44.67 4.74 -16.81
C PRO A 167 -44.48 3.56 -17.79
N CYS A 168 -43.79 3.84 -18.90
CA CYS A 168 -43.31 2.83 -19.85
C CYS A 168 -42.38 1.83 -19.15
N THR A 169 -42.76 0.55 -19.18
CA THR A 169 -42.03 -0.60 -18.68
C THR A 169 -41.06 -1.10 -19.76
N ASP A 170 -39.76 -1.12 -19.43
CA ASP A 170 -38.69 -1.60 -20.33
C ASP A 170 -38.44 -3.09 -20.04
N GLU A 171 -39.24 -3.95 -20.66
CA GLU A 171 -39.08 -5.41 -20.67
C GLU A 171 -38.22 -5.82 -21.88
N ASP A 172 -36.90 -5.65 -21.76
CA ASP A 172 -35.93 -6.24 -22.70
C ASP A 172 -35.00 -7.20 -21.93
N ARG A 173 -35.55 -8.37 -21.58
CA ARG A 173 -34.78 -9.50 -21.03
C ARG A 173 -34.74 -10.65 -22.04
N PHE A 174 -33.60 -10.76 -22.71
CA PHE A 174 -33.14 -11.85 -23.57
C PHE A 174 -33.74 -13.22 -23.21
N THR A 175 -34.44 -13.85 -24.16
CA THR A 175 -34.83 -15.27 -24.09
C THR A 175 -33.89 -16.07 -24.99
N GLU A 176 -33.07 -16.95 -24.41
CA GLU A 176 -32.32 -17.97 -25.18
C GLU A 176 -33.25 -19.15 -25.53
N PRO A 177 -33.11 -19.76 -26.73
CA PRO A 177 -33.88 -20.94 -27.10
C PRO A 177 -33.13 -22.22 -26.71
N GLY A 178 -33.80 -23.14 -26.01
CA GLY A 178 -33.25 -24.47 -25.74
C GLY A 178 -34.27 -25.42 -25.12
N THR A 179 -34.95 -26.20 -25.98
CA THR A 179 -34.93 -27.67 -26.12
C THR A 179 -36.21 -28.14 -26.81
#